data_AF-A0A517MPM7-F1
#
_entry.id   AF-A0A517MPM7-F1
#
_cell.length_a   1.000
_cell.length_b   1.000
_cell.length_c   1.000
_cell.angle_alpha   90.00
_cell.angle_beta   90.00
_cell.angle_gamma   90.00
#
_symmetry.space_group_name_H-M   'P 1'
#
loop_
_entity.id
_entity.type
_entity.pdbx_description
1 polymer ?
#
loop_
_entity_poly.entity_id
_entity_poly.type
_entity_poly.pdbx_seq_one_letter_code
_entity_poly.pdbx_strand_id
1 'polypeptide(L)'
;MCRVALGQMEFARAYTLELLEKTPAERWFDVPAGAPTCIAWQVGHLAVSQYGLLLFRQRGRQPDDLELIPGRFRKTYSRGSVPKSGPDQHPSADELLSKLHKVHEIAREELQGMEDGEGLLDPIDMPYAVYPIKLGAILFCPLHEQIHAGQIGLTRRLLGLDPVR
;
A
#
# COMPACT_ATOMS: atom_id res chain seq x y z
N MET A 1 -12.17 10.16 -14.87
CA MET A 1 -12.33 9.24 -13.71
C MET A 1 -11.06 9.15 -12.86
N CYS A 2 -9.88 9.21 -13.47
CA CYS A 2 -8.59 9.17 -12.78
C CYS A 2 -8.43 10.26 -11.71
N ARG A 3 -8.96 11.48 -11.95
CA ARG A 3 -8.96 12.57 -10.95
C ARG A 3 -9.71 12.22 -9.66
N VAL A 4 -10.84 11.50 -9.76
CA VAL A 4 -11.62 11.09 -8.58
C VAL A 4 -10.85 10.03 -7.80
N ALA A 5 -10.29 9.04 -8.49
CA ALA A 5 -9.45 8.02 -7.86
C ALA A 5 -8.24 8.64 -7.16
N LEU A 6 -7.62 9.66 -7.77
CA LEU A 6 -6.51 10.38 -7.15
C LEU A 6 -6.91 11.05 -5.83
N GLY A 7 -8.02 11.79 -5.80
CA GLY A 7 -8.50 12.39 -4.55
C GLY A 7 -8.82 11.36 -3.47
N GLN A 8 -9.34 10.19 -3.85
CA GLN A 8 -9.54 9.08 -2.90
C GLN A 8 -8.22 8.49 -2.39
N MET A 9 -7.20 8.39 -3.25
CA MET A 9 -5.86 7.94 -2.86
C MET A 9 -5.19 8.92 -1.89
N GLU A 10 -5.30 10.22 -2.14
CA GLU A 10 -4.78 11.26 -1.25
C GLU A 10 -5.46 11.20 0.12
N PHE A 11 -6.79 11.07 0.15
CA PHE A 11 -7.54 10.89 1.40
C PHE A 11 -7.13 9.62 2.16
N ALA A 12 -7.08 8.47 1.47
CA ALA A 12 -6.68 7.20 2.09
C ALA A 12 -5.25 7.26 2.62
N ARG A 13 -4.33 7.91 1.89
CA ARG A 13 -2.94 8.11 2.33
C ARG A 13 -2.86 8.99 3.56
N ALA A 14 -3.52 10.14 3.56
CA ALA A 14 -3.52 11.03 4.72
C ALA A 14 -4.06 10.32 5.97
N TYR A 15 -5.13 9.54 5.82
CA TYR A 15 -5.70 8.74 6.90
C TYR A 15 -4.71 7.70 7.44
N THR A 16 -4.05 6.96 6.56
CA THR A 16 -3.02 5.98 6.95
C THR A 16 -1.85 6.66 7.66
N LEU A 17 -1.36 7.79 7.15
CA LEU A 17 -0.24 8.51 7.74
C LEU A 17 -0.55 9.04 9.15
N GLU A 18 -1.77 9.51 9.40
CA GLU A 18 -2.19 9.93 10.74
C GLU A 18 -2.15 8.77 11.74
N LEU A 19 -2.61 7.56 11.32
CA LEU A 19 -2.48 6.36 12.16
C LEU A 19 -1.02 6.03 12.45
N LEU A 20 -0.15 6.12 11.45
CA LEU A 20 1.27 5.79 11.58
C LEU A 20 2.03 6.82 12.42
N GLU A 21 1.76 8.11 12.27
CA GLU A 21 2.36 9.20 13.05
C GLU A 21 2.10 9.02 14.56
N LYS A 22 0.90 8.53 14.91
CA LYS A 22 0.54 8.24 16.31
C LYS A 22 0.99 6.85 16.77
N THR A 23 1.71 6.07 15.96
CA THR A 23 2.22 4.73 16.33
C THR A 23 3.71 4.85 16.65
N PRO A 24 4.14 4.56 17.90
CA PRO A 24 5.57 4.55 18.21
C PRO A 24 6.33 3.57 17.32
N ALA A 25 7.44 4.01 16.71
CA ALA A 25 8.15 3.27 15.67
C ALA A 25 8.66 1.90 16.15
N GLU A 26 9.06 1.80 17.41
CA GLU A 26 9.49 0.56 18.05
C GLU A 26 8.39 -0.51 18.08
N ARG A 27 7.11 -0.10 18.08
CA ARG A 27 5.96 -1.01 18.08
C ARG A 27 5.61 -1.53 16.69
N TRP A 28 6.28 -1.05 15.64
CA TRP A 28 5.91 -1.44 14.27
C TRP A 28 6.15 -2.92 13.98
N PHE A 29 7.08 -3.52 14.71
CA PHE A 29 7.59 -4.87 14.48
C PHE A 29 6.95 -5.91 15.39
N ASP A 30 6.03 -5.49 16.26
CA ASP A 30 5.30 -6.37 17.15
C ASP A 30 4.13 -6.99 16.39
N VAL A 31 3.97 -8.31 16.52
CA VAL A 31 2.75 -9.02 16.15
C VAL A 31 1.93 -9.23 17.43
N PRO A 32 0.85 -8.46 17.66
CA PRO A 32 0.02 -8.63 18.86
C PRO A 32 -0.58 -10.04 18.95
N ALA A 33 -0.85 -10.47 20.18
CA ALA A 33 -1.61 -11.70 20.40
C ALA A 33 -2.97 -11.64 19.66
N GLY A 34 -3.27 -12.68 18.88
CA GLY A 34 -4.50 -12.77 18.09
C GLY A 34 -4.49 -11.99 16.77
N ALA A 35 -3.42 -11.24 16.45
CA ALA A 35 -3.26 -10.57 15.17
C ALA A 35 -2.40 -11.41 14.20
N PRO A 36 -2.79 -11.56 12.94
CA PRO A 36 -1.96 -12.21 11.93
C PRO A 36 -0.97 -11.23 11.26
N THR A 37 -0.68 -10.07 11.86
CA THR A 37 0.03 -8.95 11.20
C THR A 37 0.72 -8.00 12.19
N CYS A 38 1.64 -7.20 11.68
CA CYS A 38 2.32 -6.09 12.36
C CYS A 38 2.29 -4.83 11.47
N ILE A 39 2.55 -3.65 12.04
CA ILE A 39 2.49 -2.37 11.31
C ILE A 39 3.53 -2.33 10.19
N ALA A 40 4.75 -2.82 10.44
CA ALA A 40 5.82 -2.88 9.44
C ALA A 40 5.39 -3.68 8.19
N TRP A 41 4.70 -4.81 8.40
CA TRP A 41 4.16 -5.59 7.28
C TRP A 41 3.03 -4.86 6.55
N GLN A 42 2.13 -4.20 7.28
CA GLN A 42 1.05 -3.41 6.67
C GLN A 42 1.59 -2.31 5.76
N VAL A 43 2.57 -1.54 6.23
CA VAL A 43 3.21 -0.46 5.46
C VAL A 43 3.95 -1.02 4.23
N GLY A 44 4.74 -2.08 4.41
CA GLY A 44 5.42 -2.74 3.30
C GLY A 44 4.44 -3.32 2.27
N HIS A 45 3.33 -3.89 2.73
CA HIS A 45 2.28 -4.45 1.89
C HIS A 45 1.58 -3.35 1.07
N LEU A 46 1.26 -2.22 1.69
CA LEU A 46 0.69 -1.06 0.99
C LEU A 46 1.61 -0.57 -0.13
N ALA A 47 2.92 -0.47 0.10
CA ALA A 47 3.87 -0.08 -0.93
C ALA A 47 3.90 -1.08 -2.11
N VAL A 48 3.94 -2.39 -1.83
CA VAL A 48 3.91 -3.42 -2.89
C VAL A 48 2.59 -3.41 -3.66
N SER A 49 1.47 -3.27 -2.96
CA SER A 49 0.13 -3.31 -3.55
C SER A 49 -0.14 -2.07 -4.39
N GLN A 50 0.24 -0.87 -3.93
CA GLN A 50 0.10 0.35 -4.72
C GLN A 50 0.96 0.31 -5.99
N TYR A 51 2.22 -0.14 -5.90
CA TYR A 51 3.06 -0.41 -7.08
C TYR A 51 2.36 -1.37 -8.05
N GLY A 52 1.83 -2.47 -7.53
CA GLY A 52 1.17 -3.50 -8.34
C GLY A 52 -0.09 -3.01 -9.05
N LEU A 53 -0.86 -2.12 -8.43
CA LEU A 53 -2.13 -1.62 -8.94
C LEU A 53 -1.97 -0.43 -9.89
N LEU A 54 -1.09 0.52 -9.55
CA LEU A 54 -1.00 1.82 -10.23
C LEU A 54 0.19 1.92 -11.19
N LEU A 55 1.17 1.03 -11.11
CA LEU A 55 2.33 1.03 -12.00
C LEU A 55 2.36 -0.24 -12.85
N PHE A 56 2.58 -1.40 -12.22
CA PHE A 56 2.79 -2.65 -12.93
C PHE A 56 1.62 -3.05 -13.84
N ARG A 57 0.38 -2.93 -13.37
CA ARG A 57 -0.82 -3.26 -14.18
C ARG A 57 -1.09 -2.27 -15.31
N GLN A 58 -0.56 -1.06 -15.20
CA GLN A 58 -0.86 0.02 -16.14
C GLN A 58 0.12 0.02 -17.31
N ARG A 59 1.43 -0.10 -17.00
CA ARG A 59 2.53 0.03 -17.96
C ARG A 59 3.50 -1.16 -17.99
N GLY A 60 3.17 -2.26 -17.31
CA GLY A 60 4.09 -3.37 -17.11
C GLY A 60 5.21 -3.02 -16.12
N ARG A 61 6.21 -3.89 -16.01
CA ARG A 61 7.42 -3.62 -15.22
C ARG A 61 8.42 -2.84 -16.06
N GLN A 62 8.90 -1.71 -15.54
CA GLN A 62 10.00 -0.95 -16.12
C GLN A 62 11.33 -1.22 -15.38
N PRO A 63 12.51 -0.93 -15.98
CA PRO A 63 13.80 -1.18 -15.35
C PRO A 63 13.95 -0.56 -13.95
N ASP A 64 13.58 0.71 -13.80
CA ASP A 64 13.69 1.47 -12.55
C ASP A 64 12.79 0.91 -11.43
N ASP A 65 11.76 0.12 -11.78
CA ASP A 65 10.88 -0.51 -10.79
C ASP A 65 11.63 -1.55 -9.94
N LEU A 66 12.77 -2.09 -10.42
CA LEU A 66 13.59 -3.04 -9.67
C LEU A 66 14.23 -2.39 -8.44
N GLU A 67 14.50 -1.09 -8.48
CA GLU A 67 14.98 -0.33 -7.34
C GLU A 67 13.82 0.11 -6.44
N LEU A 68 12.69 0.50 -7.04
CA LEU A 68 11.50 0.93 -6.31
C LEU A 68 10.93 -0.22 -5.45
N ILE A 69 10.69 -1.38 -6.07
CA ILE A 69 10.19 -2.60 -5.42
C ILE A 69 11.11 -3.79 -5.77
N PRO A 70 12.22 -3.95 -5.03
CA PRO A 70 13.13 -5.07 -5.22
C PRO A 70 12.42 -6.42 -5.03
N GLY A 71 12.87 -7.46 -5.73
CA GLY A 71 12.25 -8.79 -5.67
C GLY A 71 12.12 -9.36 -4.25
N ARG A 72 13.14 -9.14 -3.40
CA ARG A 72 13.10 -9.53 -1.98
C ARG A 72 12.01 -8.77 -1.23
N PHE A 73 11.90 -7.46 -1.42
CA PHE A 73 10.86 -6.63 -0.80
C PHE A 73 9.47 -7.09 -1.23
N ARG A 74 9.25 -7.28 -2.54
CA ARG A 74 8.00 -7.81 -3.09
C ARG A 74 7.61 -9.13 -2.46
N LYS A 75 8.55 -10.08 -2.33
CA LYS A 75 8.29 -11.41 -1.75
C LYS A 75 7.93 -11.33 -0.26
N THR A 76 8.57 -10.44 0.49
CA THR A 76 8.31 -10.26 1.93
C THR A 76 6.93 -9.69 2.20
N TYR A 77 6.43 -8.80 1.34
CA TYR A 77 5.19 -8.05 1.59
C TYR A 77 4.06 -8.36 0.60
N SER A 78 4.21 -9.36 -0.26
CA SER A 78 3.12 -9.78 -1.17
C SER A 78 1.96 -10.41 -0.41
N ARG A 79 0.77 -10.38 -0.99
CA ARG A 79 -0.40 -11.12 -0.50
C ARG A 79 -0.04 -12.59 -0.22
N GLY A 80 -0.43 -13.09 0.95
CA GLY A 80 -0.17 -14.47 1.40
C GLY A 80 1.22 -14.70 2.00
N SER A 81 2.08 -13.68 2.05
CA SER A 81 3.29 -13.73 2.88
C SER A 81 2.93 -13.73 4.36
N VAL A 82 3.82 -14.29 5.19
CA VAL A 82 3.66 -14.37 6.65
C VAL A 82 4.34 -13.17 7.29
N PRO A 83 3.62 -12.28 7.98
CA PRO A 83 4.22 -11.20 8.75
C PRO A 83 5.11 -11.77 9.84
N LYS A 84 6.31 -11.21 9.95
CA LYS A 84 7.29 -11.64 10.94
C LYS A 84 7.32 -10.66 12.10
N SER A 85 7.65 -11.16 13.27
CA SER A 85 7.87 -10.32 14.45
C SER A 85 9.35 -10.00 14.58
N GLY A 86 9.66 -8.80 15.06
CA GLY A 86 11.02 -8.38 15.38
C GLY A 86 11.64 -7.44 14.35
N PRO A 87 12.45 -6.46 14.80
CA PRO A 87 13.00 -5.41 13.95
C PRO A 87 14.03 -5.93 12.92
N ASP A 88 14.67 -7.06 13.18
CA ASP A 88 15.62 -7.72 12.28
C ASP A 88 14.97 -8.39 11.06
N GLN A 89 13.64 -8.56 11.09
CA GLN A 89 12.88 -9.17 10.01
C GLN A 89 12.39 -8.16 8.96
N HIS A 90 12.55 -6.86 9.22
CA HIS A 90 12.02 -5.76 8.43
C HIS A 90 13.10 -4.68 8.20
N PRO A 91 12.97 -3.84 7.16
CA PRO A 91 13.60 -2.53 7.16
C PRO A 91 13.07 -1.68 8.31
N SER A 92 13.79 -0.63 8.67
CA SER A 92 13.34 0.34 9.67
C SER A 92 12.00 0.99 9.30
N ALA A 93 11.32 1.56 10.29
CA ALA A 93 10.06 2.29 10.07
C ALA A 93 10.24 3.42 9.05
N ASP A 94 11.34 4.18 9.14
CA ASP A 94 11.67 5.28 8.22
C ASP A 94 11.93 4.78 6.79
N GLU A 95 12.64 3.67 6.61
CA GLU A 95 12.86 3.08 5.28
C GLU A 95 11.55 2.59 4.64
N LEU A 96 10.66 1.98 5.45
CA LEU A 96 9.34 1.55 5.01
C LEU A 96 8.47 2.74 4.61
N LEU A 97 8.46 3.79 5.44
CA LEU A 97 7.70 5.00 5.20
C LEU A 97 8.21 5.75 3.96
N SER A 98 9.52 5.92 3.83
CA SER A 98 10.17 6.51 2.66
C SER A 98 9.80 5.78 1.37
N LYS A 99 9.81 4.44 1.40
CA LYS A 99 9.39 3.62 0.26
C LYS A 99 7.90 3.77 -0.05
N LEU A 100 7.04 3.81 0.96
CA LEU A 100 5.60 4.05 0.80
C LEU A 100 5.32 5.43 0.17
N HIS A 101 6.05 6.46 0.58
CA HIS A 101 5.97 7.80 -0.03
C HIS A 101 6.44 7.77 -1.48
N LYS A 102 7.61 7.19 -1.76
CA LYS A 102 8.17 7.18 -3.11
C LYS A 102 7.28 6.46 -4.11
N VAL A 103 6.71 5.32 -3.74
CA VAL A 103 5.73 4.59 -4.59
C VAL A 103 4.51 5.45 -4.86
N HIS A 104 4.02 6.18 -3.85
CA HIS A 104 2.83 7.01 -3.99
C HIS A 104 3.05 8.24 -4.86
N GLU A 105 4.20 8.91 -4.74
CA GLU A 105 4.58 10.02 -5.62
C GLU A 105 4.57 9.59 -7.09
N ILE A 106 5.28 8.50 -7.41
CA ILE A 106 5.36 7.99 -8.78
C ILE A 106 3.97 7.54 -9.28
N ALA A 107 3.21 6.81 -8.45
CA ALA A 107 1.85 6.38 -8.80
C ALA A 107 0.91 7.56 -9.06
N ARG A 108 1.05 8.65 -8.30
CA ARG A 108 0.28 9.88 -8.51
C ARG A 108 0.67 10.56 -9.82
N GLU A 109 1.95 10.70 -10.11
CA GLU A 109 2.44 11.31 -11.35
C GLU A 109 1.96 10.53 -12.58
N GLU A 110 2.05 9.20 -12.54
CA GLU A 110 1.54 8.32 -13.61
C GLU A 110 0.02 8.50 -13.80
N LEU A 111 -0.76 8.50 -12.72
CA LEU A 111 -2.21 8.67 -12.81
C LEU A 111 -2.62 10.07 -13.29
N GLN A 112 -1.82 11.10 -12.99
CA GLN A 112 -2.04 12.47 -13.49
C GLN A 112 -1.73 12.60 -14.99
N GLY A 113 -0.77 11.81 -15.50
CA GLY A 113 -0.42 11.76 -16.91
C GLY A 113 -1.36 10.93 -17.78
N MET A 114 -2.23 10.10 -17.18
CA MET A 114 -3.23 9.31 -17.91
C MET A 114 -4.38 10.21 -18.39
N GLU A 115 -4.52 10.33 -19.70
CA GLU A 115 -5.73 10.90 -20.30
C GLU A 115 -6.93 9.97 -20.05
N ASP A 116 -8.10 10.56 -19.79
CA ASP A 116 -9.35 9.80 -19.62
C ASP A 116 -9.74 9.18 -20.97
N GLY A 117 -9.26 7.99 -21.32
CA GLY A 117 -9.75 7.28 -22.51
C GLY A 117 -8.96 6.05 -22.96
N GLU A 118 -7.64 6.19 -23.18
CA GLU A 118 -6.90 5.14 -23.87
C GLU A 118 -6.32 4.09 -22.90
N GLY A 119 -6.61 2.81 -23.16
CA GLY A 119 -6.13 1.67 -22.37
C GLY A 119 -6.84 1.43 -21.03
N LEU A 120 -7.65 2.35 -20.51
CA LEU A 120 -8.35 2.16 -19.22
C LEU A 120 -9.30 0.94 -19.19
N LEU A 121 -9.78 0.53 -20.37
CA LEU A 121 -10.64 -0.65 -20.55
C LEU A 121 -9.85 -1.94 -20.86
N ASP A 122 -8.52 -1.88 -20.92
CA ASP A 122 -7.69 -3.05 -21.16
C ASP A 122 -7.88 -4.07 -20.03
N PRO A 123 -8.00 -5.36 -20.35
CA PRO A 123 -8.23 -6.40 -19.35
C PRO A 123 -7.03 -6.58 -18.43
N ILE A 124 -7.31 -6.89 -17.16
CA ILE A 124 -6.29 -7.24 -16.15
C ILE A 124 -6.74 -8.40 -15.27
N ASP A 125 -5.76 -9.09 -14.68
CA ASP A 125 -6.02 -10.05 -13.61
C ASP A 125 -6.27 -9.36 -12.26
N MET A 126 -6.97 -10.06 -11.37
CA MET A 126 -7.20 -9.64 -9.99
C MET A 126 -5.89 -9.17 -9.30
N PRO A 127 -5.95 -8.13 -8.44
CA PRO A 127 -7.16 -7.47 -7.94
C PRO A 127 -7.61 -6.28 -8.79
N TYR A 128 -8.93 -6.09 -8.81
CA TYR A 128 -9.63 -4.95 -9.39
C TYR A 128 -10.94 -4.72 -8.65
N ALA A 129 -11.53 -3.53 -8.78
CA ALA A 129 -12.87 -3.21 -8.34
C ALA A 129 -13.82 -3.18 -9.54
N VAL A 130 -15.02 -3.70 -9.35
CA VAL A 130 -16.16 -3.69 -10.30
C VAL A 130 -15.91 -4.50 -11.59
N TYR A 131 -14.88 -4.17 -12.38
CA TYR A 131 -14.61 -4.76 -13.69
C TYR A 131 -13.14 -5.20 -13.84
N PRO A 132 -12.85 -6.28 -14.59
CA PRO A 132 -11.51 -6.83 -14.81
C PRO A 132 -10.68 -6.01 -15.80
N ILE A 133 -10.56 -4.70 -15.56
CA ILE A 133 -9.88 -3.75 -16.46
C ILE A 133 -8.95 -2.82 -15.69
N LYS A 134 -8.03 -2.14 -16.38
CA LYS A 134 -7.06 -1.20 -15.78
C LYS A 134 -7.71 -0.16 -14.87
N LEU A 135 -8.84 0.42 -15.27
CA LEU A 135 -9.64 1.31 -14.43
C LEU A 135 -10.08 0.65 -13.12
N GLY A 136 -10.43 -0.64 -13.15
CA GLY A 136 -10.79 -1.39 -11.95
C GLY A 136 -9.64 -1.50 -10.94
N ALA A 137 -8.39 -1.64 -11.38
CA ALA A 137 -7.24 -1.59 -10.46
C ALA A 137 -7.01 -0.19 -9.87
N ILE A 138 -7.19 0.86 -10.67
CA ILE A 138 -7.08 2.26 -10.21
C ILE A 138 -8.13 2.54 -9.12
N LEU A 139 -9.39 2.15 -9.36
CA LEU A 139 -10.48 2.32 -8.39
C LEU A 139 -10.30 1.45 -7.14
N PHE A 140 -9.64 0.29 -7.27
CA PHE A 140 -9.40 -0.58 -6.12
C PHE A 140 -8.29 -0.07 -5.21
N CYS A 141 -7.30 0.67 -5.71
CA CYS A 141 -6.16 1.14 -4.93
C CYS A 141 -6.53 1.92 -3.66
N PRO A 142 -7.36 2.98 -3.70
CA PRO A 142 -7.75 3.68 -2.48
C PRO A 142 -8.61 2.81 -1.54
N LEU A 143 -9.44 1.91 -2.09
CA LEU A 143 -10.24 0.97 -1.28
C LEU A 143 -9.34 0.00 -0.53
N HIS A 144 -8.33 -0.54 -1.20
CA HIS A 144 -7.34 -1.43 -0.64
C HIS A 144 -6.57 -0.74 0.50
N GLU A 145 -6.11 0.50 0.29
CA GLU A 145 -5.43 1.25 1.33
C GLU A 145 -6.33 1.49 2.56
N GLN A 146 -7.61 1.81 2.37
CA GLN A 146 -8.57 1.95 3.48
C GLN A 146 -8.82 0.66 4.25
N ILE A 147 -8.89 -0.49 3.57
CA ILE A 147 -9.01 -1.81 4.23
C ILE A 147 -7.81 -2.02 5.17
N HIS A 148 -6.61 -1.73 4.68
CA HIS A 148 -5.37 -1.87 5.45
C HIS A 148 -5.22 -0.79 6.53
N ALA A 149 -5.74 0.42 6.34
CA ALA A 149 -5.85 1.42 7.40
C ALA A 149 -6.74 0.92 8.55
N GLY A 150 -7.84 0.22 8.25
CA GLY A 150 -8.66 -0.46 9.26
C GLY A 150 -7.88 -1.54 10.02
N GLN A 151 -7.06 -2.34 9.31
CA GLN A 151 -6.17 -3.32 9.93
C GLN A 151 -5.13 -2.66 10.84
N ILE A 152 -4.49 -1.58 10.38
CA ILE A 152 -3.55 -0.78 11.18
C ILE A 152 -4.23 -0.27 12.45
N GLY A 153 -5.43 0.31 12.34
CA GLY A 153 -6.19 0.80 13.49
C GLY A 153 -6.57 -0.30 14.49
N LEU A 154 -6.87 -1.51 14.02
CA LEU A 154 -7.10 -2.67 14.89
C LEU A 154 -5.79 -3.15 15.55
N THR A 155 -4.71 -3.29 14.78
CA THR A 155 -3.40 -3.70 15.30
C THR A 155 -2.91 -2.74 16.37
N ARG A 156 -3.05 -1.42 16.17
CA ARG A 156 -2.75 -0.41 17.19
C ARG A 156 -3.48 -0.65 18.52
N ARG A 157 -4.78 -0.93 18.46
CA ARG A 157 -5.59 -1.20 19.66
C ARG A 157 -5.15 -2.50 20.37
N LEU A 158 -4.79 -3.53 19.60
CA LEU A 158 -4.24 -4.77 20.15
C LEU A 158 -2.83 -4.57 20.77
N LEU A 159 -2.10 -3.55 20.34
CA LEU A 159 -0.82 -3.13 20.95
C LEU A 159 -1.01 -2.28 22.23
N GLY A 160 -2.26 -2.00 22.62
CA GLY A 160 -2.62 -1.16 23.77
C GLY A 160 -2.53 0.34 23.50
N LEU A 161 -2.51 0.76 22.23
CA LEU A 161 -2.49 2.17 21.86
C LEU A 161 -3.90 2.75 21.76
N ASP A 162 -4.03 4.04 22.07
CA ASP A 162 -5.31 4.74 21.97
C ASP A 162 -5.83 4.81 20.52
N PRO A 163 -7.16 4.82 20.33
CA PRO A 163 -7.78 5.18 19.07
C PRO A 163 -7.33 6.57 18.61
N VAL A 164 -7.05 6.70 17.32
CA VAL A 164 -6.73 8.01 16.71
C VAL A 164 -8.02 8.70 16.23
N ARG A 165 -9.02 7.89 15.85
CA ARG A 165 -10.36 8.28 15.39
C ARG A 165 -11.40 7.27 15.89
#